data_AF-A0A078ISH1-F1
#
_entry.id   AF-A0A078ISH1-F1
#
_cell.length_a   1.000
_cell.length_b   1.000
_cell.length_c   1.000
_cell.angle_alpha   90.00
_cell.angle_beta   90.00
_cell.angle_gamma   90.00
#
_symmetry.space_group_name_H-M   'P 1'
#
loop_
_entity.id
_entity.type
_entity.pdbx_description
1 polymer ?
#
loop_
_entity_poly.entity_id
_entity_poly.type
_entity_poly.pdbx_seq_one_letter_code
_entity_poly.pdbx_strand_id
1 'polypeptide(L)'
;MPKPQITNLPNEIMSKIIEHLGKESAWYLGPFLRTGKQAIYYEGLHRATSLGVEEGIKVLEANAPKHGLSTLAVGIFYVCLGKEMEATNVFEEFGGNHNLDLKSNAIFEMGAKLQSRLWSFHLPLSNKYEKTFKFPEDDFLASPSCLYRHAHTMDLEGSCNNCRLFLVCLNILKLL
;
A
#
# COMPACT_ATOMS: atom_id res chain seq x y z
N MET A 1 -34.88 4.02 10.00
CA MET A 1 -34.37 5.27 9.40
C MET A 1 -33.33 4.90 8.35
N PRO A 2 -33.43 5.40 7.10
CA PRO A 2 -32.35 5.23 6.13
C PRO A 2 -31.14 6.01 6.65
N LYS A 3 -29.99 5.35 6.79
CA LYS A 3 -28.74 6.07 7.06
C LYS A 3 -28.47 7.00 5.88
N PRO A 4 -28.21 8.29 6.09
CA PRO A 4 -27.88 9.20 5.00
C PRO A 4 -26.62 8.67 4.31
N GLN A 5 -26.79 8.17 3.10
CA GLN A 5 -25.69 7.74 2.24
C GLN A 5 -25.22 8.97 1.48
N ILE A 6 -24.05 9.47 1.86
CA ILE A 6 -23.33 10.44 1.04
C ILE A 6 -22.69 9.62 -0.09
N THR A 7 -23.47 9.35 -1.14
CA THR A 7 -22.99 8.70 -2.36
C THR A 7 -22.67 9.79 -3.37
N ASN A 8 -21.46 9.72 -3.97
CA ASN A 8 -20.98 10.53 -5.10
C ASN A 8 -20.28 11.86 -4.78
N LEU A 9 -19.33 11.88 -3.83
CA LEU A 9 -18.31 12.94 -3.85
C LEU A 9 -17.17 12.63 -4.83
N PRO A 10 -16.68 13.64 -5.58
CA PRO A 10 -15.45 13.52 -6.34
C PRO A 10 -14.28 13.04 -5.49
N ASN A 11 -13.43 12.19 -6.07
CA ASN A 11 -12.25 11.59 -5.43
C ASN A 11 -11.34 12.60 -4.73
N GLU A 12 -11.21 13.80 -5.29
CA GLU A 12 -10.36 14.86 -4.72
C GLU A 12 -10.95 15.42 -3.41
N ILE A 13 -12.27 15.64 -3.38
CA ILE A 13 -12.95 16.16 -2.19
C ILE A 13 -12.98 15.07 -1.12
N MET A 14 -13.20 13.81 -1.49
CA MET A 14 -13.15 12.70 -0.55
C MET A 14 -11.76 12.57 0.10
N SER A 15 -10.68 12.68 -0.68
CA SER A 15 -9.31 12.69 -0.13
C SER A 15 -9.06 13.84 0.83
N LYS A 16 -9.53 15.05 0.53
CA LYS A 16 -9.38 16.20 1.45
C LYS A 16 -10.15 16.00 2.75
N ILE A 17 -11.38 15.48 2.69
CA ILE A 17 -12.19 15.19 3.88
C ILE A 17 -11.51 14.14 4.74
N ILE A 18 -10.98 13.07 4.13
CA ILE A 18 -10.29 12.01 4.86
C ILE A 18 -9.01 12.52 5.50
N GLU A 19 -8.23 13.34 4.79
CA GLU A 19 -7.00 13.92 5.32
C GLU A 19 -7.29 14.86 6.50
N HIS A 20 -8.35 15.68 6.42
CA HIS A 20 -8.67 16.64 7.47
C HIS A 20 -9.28 15.94 8.69
N LEU A 21 -10.30 15.09 8.49
CA LEU A 21 -10.96 14.37 9.57
C LEU A 21 -10.07 13.27 10.16
N GLY A 22 -9.19 12.66 9.37
CA GLY A 22 -8.20 11.69 9.83
C GLY A 22 -7.14 12.27 10.77
N LYS A 23 -6.83 13.58 10.63
CA LYS A 23 -5.95 14.30 11.58
C LYS A 23 -6.62 14.52 12.94
N GLU A 24 -7.94 14.68 12.98
CA GLU A 24 -8.68 14.90 14.24
C GLU A 24 -9.13 13.60 14.90
N SER A 25 -9.73 12.68 14.14
CA SER A 25 -10.16 11.39 14.67
C SER A 25 -10.69 10.42 13.61
N ALA A 26 -10.11 9.21 13.56
CA ALA A 26 -10.53 8.16 12.65
C ALA A 26 -11.99 7.70 12.83
N TRP A 27 -12.60 7.92 13.99
CA TRP A 27 -14.00 7.53 14.24
C TRP A 27 -15.00 8.29 13.36
N TYR A 28 -14.70 9.54 13.00
CA TYR A 28 -15.53 10.35 12.11
C TYR A 28 -15.46 9.88 10.65
N LEU A 29 -14.42 9.13 10.29
CA LEU A 29 -14.25 8.60 8.95
C LEU A 29 -15.14 7.37 8.70
N GLY A 30 -15.46 6.60 9.74
CA GLY A 30 -16.19 5.34 9.62
C GLY A 30 -17.51 5.40 8.83
N PRO A 31 -18.31 6.49 8.91
CA PRO A 31 -19.49 6.68 8.06
C PRO A 31 -19.19 7.18 6.63
N PHE A 32 -18.15 8.00 6.45
CA PHE A 32 -17.73 8.53 5.13
C PHE A 32 -17.00 7.47 4.28
N LEU A 33 -16.28 6.56 4.93
CA LEU A 33 -15.46 5.54 4.29
C LEU A 33 -16.25 4.33 3.76
N ARG A 34 -17.59 4.31 3.84
CA ARG A 34 -18.41 3.12 3.53
C ARG A 34 -18.96 3.03 2.10
N THR A 35 -18.67 3.98 1.21
CA THR A 35 -19.37 4.04 -0.09
C THR A 35 -18.48 4.15 -1.34
N GLY A 36 -17.17 3.87 -1.28
CA GLY A 36 -16.33 3.88 -2.48
C GLY A 36 -14.97 3.19 -2.36
N LYS A 37 -14.29 2.97 -3.50
CA LYS A 37 -12.97 2.33 -3.54
C LYS A 37 -11.92 3.08 -2.71
N GLN A 38 -11.89 4.42 -2.75
CA GLN A 38 -10.99 5.21 -1.90
C GLN A 38 -11.26 4.97 -0.41
N ALA A 39 -12.53 4.90 -0.09
CA ALA A 39 -13.07 4.72 1.24
C ALA A 39 -12.52 3.42 1.88
N ILE A 40 -12.66 2.31 1.14
CA ILE A 40 -12.08 0.99 1.47
C ILE A 40 -10.55 1.05 1.54
N TYR A 41 -9.90 1.77 0.61
CA TYR A 41 -8.44 1.92 0.59
C TYR A 41 -7.93 2.59 1.88
N TYR A 42 -8.48 3.74 2.27
CA TYR A 42 -8.05 4.45 3.47
C TYR A 42 -8.36 3.67 4.76
N GLU A 43 -9.53 3.04 4.86
CA GLU A 43 -9.86 2.17 6.01
C GLU A 43 -8.87 1.02 6.13
N GLY A 44 -8.53 0.37 5.01
CA GLY A 44 -7.57 -0.73 4.99
C GLY A 44 -6.18 -0.30 5.43
N LEU A 45 -5.71 0.87 4.99
CA LEU A 45 -4.44 1.43 5.47
C LEU A 45 -4.49 1.76 6.96
N HIS A 46 -5.54 2.43 7.43
CA HIS A 46 -5.70 2.78 8.84
C HIS A 46 -5.75 1.54 9.76
N ARG A 47 -6.36 0.44 9.30
CA ARG A 47 -6.34 -0.84 10.03
C ARG A 47 -4.97 -1.48 10.02
N ALA A 48 -4.27 -1.44 8.89
CA ALA A 48 -2.91 -1.96 8.79
C ALA A 48 -1.98 -1.30 9.82
N THR A 49 -2.11 0.02 9.99
CA THR A 49 -1.32 0.81 10.94
C THR A 49 -1.75 0.63 12.39
N SER A 50 -3.06 0.48 12.65
CA SER A 50 -3.59 0.46 14.03
C SER A 50 -3.69 -0.93 14.64
N LEU A 51 -3.97 -1.95 13.82
CA LEU A 51 -4.31 -3.31 14.26
C LEU A 51 -3.35 -4.37 13.71
N GLY A 52 -2.68 -4.08 12.60
CA GLY A 52 -1.77 -4.98 11.91
C GLY A 52 -2.15 -5.19 10.45
N VAL A 53 -1.16 -5.52 9.61
CA VAL A 53 -1.33 -5.58 8.16
C VAL A 53 -2.34 -6.63 7.73
N GLU A 54 -2.52 -7.71 8.49
CA GLU A 54 -3.56 -8.71 8.27
C GLU A 54 -4.97 -8.11 8.31
N GLU A 55 -5.25 -7.20 9.25
CA GLU A 55 -6.55 -6.53 9.34
C GLU A 55 -6.74 -5.51 8.22
N GLY A 56 -5.66 -4.92 7.72
CA GLY A 56 -5.66 -4.09 6.52
C GLY A 56 -6.00 -4.88 5.26
N ILE A 57 -5.33 -6.02 5.05
CA ILE A 57 -5.55 -6.91 3.90
C ILE A 57 -7.04 -7.28 3.78
N LYS A 58 -7.67 -7.74 4.87
CA LYS A 58 -9.11 -8.14 4.88
C LYS A 58 -10.05 -7.06 4.32
N VAL A 59 -9.71 -5.78 4.50
CA VAL A 59 -10.50 -4.67 3.96
C VAL A 59 -10.09 -4.36 2.52
N LEU A 60 -8.79 -4.30 2.23
CA LEU A 60 -8.28 -3.93 0.92
C LEU A 60 -8.58 -4.95 -0.18
N GLU A 61 -8.75 -6.23 0.17
CA GLU A 61 -9.12 -7.28 -0.78
C GLU A 61 -10.48 -7.02 -1.45
N ALA A 62 -11.40 -6.31 -0.80
CA ALA A 62 -12.66 -5.89 -1.43
C ALA A 62 -12.46 -4.96 -2.66
N ASN A 63 -11.29 -4.33 -2.75
CA ASN A 63 -10.88 -3.46 -3.85
C ASN A 63 -9.95 -4.13 -4.85
N ALA A 64 -9.19 -5.14 -4.43
CA ALA A 64 -8.25 -5.86 -5.27
C ALA A 64 -9.01 -6.82 -6.21
N PRO A 65 -8.49 -7.06 -7.43
CA PRO A 65 -7.36 -6.39 -8.06
C PRO A 65 -7.73 -5.07 -8.76
N LYS A 66 -9.00 -4.63 -8.71
CA LYS A 66 -9.54 -3.54 -9.56
C LYS A 66 -9.12 -2.11 -9.15
N HIS A 67 -8.43 -1.92 -8.03
CA HIS A 67 -7.96 -0.61 -7.56
C HIS A 67 -6.45 -0.66 -7.30
N GLY A 68 -5.67 -0.05 -8.19
CA GLY A 68 -4.20 -0.20 -8.19
C GLY A 68 -3.54 0.07 -6.85
N LEU A 69 -3.88 1.16 -6.14
CA LEU A 69 -3.25 1.43 -4.84
C LEU A 69 -3.62 0.40 -3.76
N SER A 70 -4.84 -0.16 -3.79
CA SER A 70 -5.22 -1.22 -2.85
C SER A 70 -4.51 -2.51 -3.18
N THR A 71 -4.48 -2.89 -4.46
CA THR A 71 -3.80 -4.10 -4.93
C THR A 71 -2.30 -4.04 -4.61
N LEU A 72 -1.65 -2.90 -4.88
CA LEU A 72 -0.25 -2.66 -4.53
C LEU A 72 -0.02 -2.78 -3.02
N ALA A 73 -0.88 -2.15 -2.20
CA ALA A 73 -0.77 -2.24 -0.75
C ALA A 73 -0.94 -3.68 -0.24
N VAL A 74 -1.89 -4.46 -0.77
CA VAL A 74 -2.09 -5.88 -0.41
C VAL A 74 -0.85 -6.71 -0.73
N GLY A 75 -0.27 -6.56 -1.92
CA GLY A 75 0.96 -7.28 -2.29
C GLY A 75 2.11 -6.97 -1.35
N ILE A 76 2.31 -5.69 -1.02
CA ILE A 76 3.36 -5.25 -0.07
C ILE A 76 3.09 -5.77 1.34
N PHE A 77 1.83 -5.83 1.78
CA PHE A 77 1.49 -6.39 3.08
C PHE A 77 1.76 -7.89 3.15
N TYR A 78 1.52 -8.64 2.08
CA TYR A 78 1.93 -10.05 2.00
C TYR A 78 3.45 -10.21 2.07
N VAL A 79 4.23 -9.33 1.43
CA VAL A 79 5.69 -9.27 1.58
C VAL A 79 6.11 -9.03 3.04
N CYS A 80 5.45 -8.10 3.74
CA CYS A 80 5.72 -7.83 5.17
C CYS A 80 5.45 -9.06 6.04
N LEU A 81 4.43 -9.85 5.71
CA LEU A 81 4.10 -11.09 6.41
C LEU A 81 4.98 -12.29 6.02
N GLY A 82 5.85 -12.14 5.02
CA GLY A 82 6.67 -13.21 4.48
C GLY A 82 5.86 -14.26 3.71
N LYS A 83 4.69 -13.86 3.20
CA LYS A 83 3.79 -14.69 2.41
C LYS A 83 4.12 -14.53 0.92
N GLU A 84 5.23 -15.14 0.53
CA GLU A 84 5.88 -14.94 -0.78
C GLU A 84 4.95 -15.32 -1.94
N MET A 85 4.30 -16.48 -1.87
CA MET A 85 3.38 -16.94 -2.92
C MET A 85 2.17 -16.02 -3.08
N GLU A 86 1.55 -15.60 -1.98
CA GLU A 86 0.43 -14.66 -2.02
C GLU A 86 0.84 -13.28 -2.56
N ALA A 87 2.04 -12.81 -2.20
CA ALA A 87 2.59 -11.57 -2.73
C ALA A 87 2.80 -11.64 -4.25
N THR A 88 3.42 -12.71 -4.75
CA THR A 88 3.64 -12.95 -6.19
C THR A 88 2.32 -12.94 -6.95
N ASN A 89 1.34 -13.72 -6.50
CA ASN A 89 0.02 -13.76 -7.15
C ASN A 89 -0.62 -12.37 -7.26
N VAL A 90 -0.54 -11.56 -6.20
CA VAL A 90 -1.09 -10.20 -6.20
C VAL A 90 -0.32 -9.26 -7.13
N PHE A 91 1.01 -9.39 -7.21
CA PHE A 91 1.83 -8.57 -8.11
C PHE A 91 1.65 -8.95 -9.59
N GLU A 92 1.46 -10.23 -9.90
CA GLU A 92 1.08 -10.70 -11.24
C GLU A 92 -0.28 -10.12 -11.64
N GLU A 93 -1.30 -10.26 -10.78
CA GLU A 93 -2.61 -9.66 -11.01
C GLU A 93 -2.54 -8.14 -11.14
N PHE A 94 -1.69 -7.47 -10.38
CA PHE A 94 -1.47 -6.03 -10.46
C PHE A 94 -0.91 -5.64 -11.83
N GLY A 95 0.17 -6.29 -12.28
CA GLY A 95 0.80 -6.00 -13.56
C GLY A 95 -0.15 -6.24 -14.73
N GLY A 96 -0.89 -7.34 -14.69
CA GLY A 96 -1.88 -7.70 -15.71
C GLY A 96 -3.11 -6.79 -15.75
N ASN A 97 -3.72 -6.48 -14.61
CA ASN A 97 -4.98 -5.70 -14.57
C ASN A 97 -4.78 -4.20 -14.75
N HIS A 98 -3.58 -3.69 -14.53
CA HIS A 98 -3.28 -2.26 -14.65
C HIS A 98 -2.40 -1.92 -15.85
N ASN A 99 -2.00 -2.90 -16.66
CA ASN A 99 -1.02 -2.75 -17.75
C ASN A 99 0.24 -2.01 -17.28
N LEU A 100 0.73 -2.35 -16.08
CA LEU A 100 1.86 -1.70 -15.45
C LEU A 100 3.05 -2.66 -15.37
N ASP A 101 4.19 -2.22 -15.89
CA ASP A 101 5.46 -2.87 -15.60
C ASP A 101 5.87 -2.56 -14.15
N LEU A 102 6.15 -3.61 -13.37
CA LEU A 102 6.58 -3.51 -11.97
C LEU A 102 7.92 -2.75 -11.81
N LYS A 103 8.66 -2.53 -12.90
CA LYS A 103 9.92 -1.76 -12.96
C LYS A 103 9.72 -0.29 -13.38
N SER A 104 8.51 0.08 -13.78
CA SER A 104 8.18 1.41 -14.29
C SER A 104 8.26 2.51 -13.22
N ASN A 105 8.32 3.77 -13.67
CA ASN A 105 8.22 4.93 -12.76
C ASN A 105 6.86 4.98 -12.05
N ALA A 106 5.82 4.39 -12.62
CA ALA A 106 4.48 4.41 -12.03
C ALA A 106 4.43 3.68 -10.69
N ILE A 107 5.14 2.55 -10.54
CA ILE A 107 5.25 1.84 -9.26
C ILE A 107 5.86 2.72 -8.18
N PHE A 108 6.88 3.48 -8.54
CA PHE A 108 7.55 4.38 -7.64
C PHE A 108 6.62 5.53 -7.19
N GLU A 109 5.90 6.15 -8.12
CA GLU A 109 4.91 7.18 -7.78
C GLU A 109 3.77 6.64 -6.91
N MET A 110 3.31 5.42 -7.20
CA MET A 110 2.28 4.76 -6.41
C MET A 110 2.80 4.40 -5.00
N GLY A 111 4.03 3.91 -4.90
CA GLY A 111 4.72 3.67 -3.64
C GLY A 111 4.87 4.93 -2.80
N ALA A 112 5.29 6.04 -3.40
CA ALA A 112 5.39 7.34 -2.73
C ALA A 112 4.03 7.85 -2.23
N LYS A 113 2.97 7.69 -3.03
CA LYS A 113 1.60 8.00 -2.62
C LYS A 113 1.17 7.14 -1.43
N LEU A 114 1.41 5.84 -1.48
CA LEU A 114 1.07 4.90 -0.41
C LEU A 114 1.83 5.25 0.89
N GLN A 115 3.14 5.48 0.81
CA GLN A 115 3.98 5.93 1.92
C GLN A 115 3.45 7.24 2.54
N SER A 116 3.13 8.25 1.71
CA SER A 116 2.55 9.50 2.20
C SER A 116 1.23 9.30 2.93
N ARG A 117 0.36 8.38 2.46
CA ARG A 117 -0.90 8.07 3.14
C ARG A 117 -0.68 7.35 4.47
N LEU A 118 0.23 6.38 4.52
CA LEU A 118 0.58 5.70 5.77
C LEU A 118 1.12 6.70 6.80
N TRP A 119 2.01 7.62 6.39
CA TRP A 119 2.54 8.67 7.26
C TRP A 119 1.46 9.55 7.89
N SER A 120 0.36 9.80 7.18
CA SER A 120 -0.74 10.66 7.67
C SER A 120 -1.51 10.08 8.86
N PHE A 121 -1.38 8.78 9.15
CA PHE A 121 -2.03 8.12 10.27
C PHE A 121 -1.23 8.16 11.59
N HIS A 122 -0.18 8.99 11.67
CA HIS A 122 0.63 9.19 12.89
C HIS A 122 1.23 7.90 13.47
N LEU A 123 2.00 7.20 12.64
CA LEU A 123 2.63 5.93 12.99
C LEU A 123 3.83 6.11 13.93
N PRO A 124 3.92 5.33 15.03
CA PRO A 124 5.22 5.05 15.62
C PRO A 124 5.96 4.14 14.62
N LEU A 125 7.08 4.60 14.07
CA LEU A 125 7.98 3.78 13.24
C LEU A 125 8.36 2.52 14.02
N SER A 126 7.69 1.40 13.76
CA SER A 126 7.75 0.24 14.64
C SER A 126 8.61 -0.89 14.07
N ASN A 127 8.87 -0.87 12.75
CA ASN A 127 9.59 -1.93 12.02
C ASN A 127 9.11 -3.33 12.42
N LYS A 128 7.81 -3.48 12.72
CA LYS A 128 7.27 -4.67 13.39
C LYS A 128 7.49 -5.94 12.57
N TYR A 129 7.49 -5.78 11.25
CA TYR A 129 7.56 -6.88 10.31
C TYR A 129 8.99 -7.13 9.79
N GLU A 130 10.02 -6.45 10.31
CA GLU A 130 11.40 -6.60 9.82
C GLU A 130 11.87 -8.07 9.82
N LYS A 131 11.46 -8.85 10.84
CA LYS A 131 11.82 -10.27 10.97
C LYS A 131 11.03 -11.19 10.05
N THR A 132 9.81 -10.79 9.66
CA THR A 132 8.91 -11.60 8.83
C THR A 132 8.98 -11.20 7.36
N PHE A 133 9.54 -10.03 7.05
CA PHE A 133 9.68 -9.52 5.71
C PHE A 133 10.41 -10.52 4.81
N LYS A 134 9.75 -10.94 3.74
CA LYS A 134 10.36 -11.71 2.66
C LYS A 134 9.85 -11.23 1.33
N PHE A 135 10.78 -10.73 0.51
CA PHE A 135 10.48 -10.42 -0.88
C PHE A 135 10.44 -11.73 -1.68
N PRO A 136 9.51 -11.90 -2.63
CA PRO A 136 9.42 -13.14 -3.39
C PRO A 136 10.71 -13.45 -4.16
N GLU A 137 11.06 -14.74 -4.22
CA GLU A 137 12.20 -15.31 -4.94
C GLU A 137 11.72 -16.46 -5.83
N ASP A 138 11.06 -16.12 -6.94
CA ASP A 138 10.52 -17.02 -7.94
C ASP A 138 10.80 -16.53 -9.38
N ASP A 139 10.29 -17.26 -10.37
CA ASP A 139 10.52 -16.98 -11.80
C ASP A 139 9.93 -15.63 -12.25
N PHE A 140 8.92 -15.11 -11.55
CA PHE A 140 8.25 -13.85 -11.87
C PHE A 140 8.91 -12.67 -11.12
N LEU A 141 9.15 -12.84 -9.81
CA LEU A 141 9.77 -11.85 -8.94
C LEU A 141 10.98 -12.45 -8.25
N ALA A 142 12.12 -11.79 -8.39
CA ALA A 142 13.33 -12.11 -7.63
C ALA A 142 13.91 -10.84 -7.04
N SER A 143 14.64 -10.99 -5.93
CA SER A 143 15.35 -9.85 -5.36
C SER A 143 16.31 -9.27 -6.40
N PRO A 144 16.39 -7.94 -6.51
CA PRO A 144 17.24 -7.31 -7.50
C PRO A 144 18.71 -7.63 -7.20
N SER A 145 19.44 -8.22 -8.15
CA SER A 145 20.90 -8.43 -8.01
C SER A 145 21.66 -7.11 -7.83
N CYS A 146 21.06 -5.99 -8.27
CA CYS A 146 21.56 -4.63 -8.09
C CYS A 146 21.51 -4.13 -6.63
N LEU A 147 20.87 -4.85 -5.72
CA LEU A 147 20.57 -4.36 -4.37
C LEU A 147 21.85 -3.94 -3.62
N TYR A 148 22.87 -4.80 -3.60
CA TYR A 148 24.13 -4.54 -2.91
C TYR A 148 24.92 -3.36 -3.51
N ARG A 149 24.76 -3.07 -4.80
CA ARG A 149 25.44 -1.96 -5.47
C ARG A 149 24.78 -0.61 -5.16
N HIS A 150 23.49 -0.60 -4.83
CA HIS A 150 22.71 0.61 -4.56
C HIS A 150 22.22 0.73 -3.10
N ALA A 151 22.65 -0.17 -2.21
CA ALA A 151 22.25 -0.17 -0.81
C ALA A 151 22.56 1.14 -0.06
N HIS A 152 23.48 1.96 -0.58
CA HIS A 152 23.93 3.22 0.02
C HIS A 152 23.33 4.48 -0.60
N THR A 153 22.61 4.39 -1.72
CA THR A 153 21.89 5.51 -2.33
C THR A 153 20.42 5.38 -1.94
N MET A 154 20.07 5.95 -0.78
CA MET A 154 18.68 6.04 -0.29
C MET A 154 17.84 7.04 -1.09
N ASP A 155 18.45 7.71 -2.07
CA ASP A 155 17.77 8.66 -2.94
C ASP A 155 16.95 7.90 -3.98
N LEU A 156 15.64 8.01 -3.78
CA LEU A 156 14.58 7.43 -4.60
C LEU A 156 14.63 7.99 -6.04
N GLU A 157 15.03 9.25 -6.23
CA GLU A 157 15.37 9.89 -7.52
C GLU A 157 16.76 9.44 -8.02
N GLY A 158 16.80 8.32 -8.74
CA GLY A 158 18.04 7.68 -9.21
C GLY A 158 18.08 6.19 -8.95
N SER A 159 17.08 5.66 -8.22
CA SER A 159 16.93 4.23 -7.97
C SER A 159 16.85 3.42 -9.26
N CYS A 160 17.67 2.36 -9.33
CA CYS A 160 17.66 1.42 -10.44
C CYS A 160 16.26 0.84 -10.66
N ASN A 161 15.76 0.84 -11.90
CA ASN A 161 14.41 0.37 -12.24
C ASN A 161 14.13 -1.06 -11.71
N ASN A 162 15.13 -1.94 -11.76
CA ASN A 162 15.01 -3.31 -11.24
C ASN A 162 14.88 -3.36 -9.71
N CYS A 163 15.43 -2.37 -9.01
CA CYS A 163 15.43 -2.30 -7.56
C CYS A 163 14.16 -1.63 -6.97
N ARG A 164 13.27 -1.06 -7.81
CA ARG A 164 12.18 -0.17 -7.36
C ARG A 164 11.11 -0.83 -6.51
N LEU A 165 10.50 -1.91 -6.97
CA LEU A 165 9.43 -2.57 -6.21
C LEU A 165 9.94 -3.03 -4.85
N PHE A 166 11.15 -3.60 -4.81
CA PHE A 166 11.82 -3.97 -3.58
C PHE A 166 12.01 -2.76 -2.63
N LEU A 167 12.52 -1.64 -3.14
CA LEU A 167 12.72 -0.42 -2.34
C LEU A 167 11.39 0.15 -1.82
N VAL A 168 10.33 0.10 -2.63
CA VAL A 168 8.97 0.51 -2.20
C VAL A 168 8.49 -0.39 -1.05
N CYS A 169 8.65 -1.71 -1.17
CA CYS A 169 8.29 -2.65 -0.11
C CYS A 169 9.07 -2.36 1.18
N LEU A 170 10.39 -2.17 1.08
CA LEU A 170 11.27 -1.89 2.20
C LEU A 170 10.94 -0.55 2.89
N ASN A 171 10.59 0.48 2.11
CA ASN A 171 10.23 1.79 2.68
C ASN A 171 8.89 1.74 3.40
N ILE A 172 7.92 1.00 2.87
CA ILE A 172 6.62 0.82 3.53
C ILE A 172 6.75 -0.06 4.77
N LEU A 173 7.55 -1.13 4.72
CA LEU A 173 7.92 -1.93 5.87
C LEU A 173 8.40 -1.06 7.04
N LYS A 174 9.27 -0.08 6.77
CA LYS A 174 9.84 0.79 7.81
C LYS A 174 8.80 1.65 8.54
N LEU A 175 7.62 1.82 7.96
CA LEU A 175 6.52 2.58 8.55
C LEU A 175 5.61 1.71 9.41
N LEU A 176 5.64 0.39 9.22
CA LEU A 176 4.71 -0.58 9.80
C LEU A 176 5.38 -1.37 10.93
#